data_AF-A0A933Y8T6-F1
#
_entry.id   AF-A0A933Y8T6-F1
#
_cell.length_a   1.000
_cell.length_b   1.000
_cell.length_c   1.000
_cell.angle_alpha   90.00
_cell.angle_beta   90.00
_cell.angle_gamma   90.00
#
_symmetry.space_group_name_H-M   'P 1'
#
loop_
_entity.id
_entity.type
_entity.pdbx_description
1 polymer ?
#
loop_
_entity_poly.entity_id
_entity_poly.type
_entity_poly.pdbx_seq_one_letter_code
_entity_poly.pdbx_strand_id
1 'polypeptide(L)'
;MSIAWDVLHEHAAEALSKGERPTFTVDEGSVFRVFDEVFTFKESPVDADWFRRFQSRISELSGGRVTLTLGDVRQFKSRVRGPAEYLLLTVNGIAHRVIFGPYGTPFSFDSD
;
A
#
# COMPACT_ATOMS: atom_id res chain seq x y z
N MET A 1 -16.85 -13.66 -11.74
CA MET A 1 -17.25 -12.40 -11.09
C MET A 1 -15.98 -11.60 -10.87
N SER A 2 -15.78 -10.52 -11.61
CA SER A 2 -14.66 -9.60 -11.33
C SER A 2 -14.97 -8.94 -10.00
N ILE A 3 -14.09 -9.10 -9.01
CA ILE A 3 -14.17 -8.28 -7.81
C ILE A 3 -13.98 -6.84 -8.29
N ALA A 4 -14.90 -5.97 -7.90
CA ALA A 4 -14.86 -4.58 -8.34
C ALA A 4 -13.53 -3.98 -7.86
N TRP A 5 -12.84 -3.34 -8.79
CA TRP A 5 -11.50 -2.75 -8.64
C TRP A 5 -11.35 -1.92 -7.35
N ASP A 6 -12.40 -1.16 -7.01
CA ASP A 6 -12.45 -0.32 -5.83
C ASP A 6 -12.46 -1.12 -4.51
N VAL A 7 -12.93 -2.37 -4.52
CA VAL A 7 -13.08 -3.19 -3.30
C VAL A 7 -11.72 -3.60 -2.74
N LEU A 8 -10.74 -3.95 -3.58
CA LEU A 8 -9.42 -4.35 -3.10
C LEU A 8 -8.62 -3.16 -2.57
N HIS A 9 -8.72 -2.01 -3.24
CA HIS A 9 -8.13 -0.76 -2.75
C HIS A 9 -8.78 -0.31 -1.44
N GLU A 10 -10.10 -0.32 -1.37
CA GLU A 10 -10.82 0.05 -0.14
C GLU A 10 -10.48 -0.89 1.01
N HIS A 11 -10.45 -2.20 0.78
CA HIS A 11 -10.06 -3.18 1.79
C HIS A 11 -8.62 -2.96 2.28
N ALA A 12 -7.69 -2.65 1.39
CA ALA A 12 -6.33 -2.30 1.77
C ALA A 12 -6.28 -1.01 2.60
N ALA A 13 -7.04 0.02 2.22
CA ALA A 13 -7.13 1.26 2.98
C ALA A 13 -7.73 1.02 4.38
N GLU A 14 -8.76 0.20 4.51
CA GLU A 14 -9.36 -0.17 5.79
C GLU A 14 -8.37 -0.89 6.71
N ALA A 15 -7.64 -1.89 6.21
CA ALA A 15 -6.64 -2.60 7.00
C ALA A 15 -5.51 -1.66 7.44
N LEU A 16 -4.96 -0.87 6.52
CA LEU A 16 -3.90 0.08 6.83
C LEU A 16 -4.36 1.18 7.79
N SER A 17 -5.62 1.63 7.72
CA SER A 17 -6.20 2.60 8.67
C SER A 17 -6.26 2.09 10.12
N LYS A 18 -6.15 0.77 10.31
CA LYS A 18 -6.05 0.11 11.62
C LYS A 18 -4.62 -0.25 12.00
N GLY A 19 -3.64 0.01 11.12
CA GLY A 19 -2.26 -0.44 11.30
C GLY A 19 -2.05 -1.92 10.97
N GLU A 20 -3.00 -2.55 10.29
CA GLU A 20 -2.98 -3.99 10.00
C GLU A 20 -2.47 -4.26 8.58
N ARG A 21 -1.91 -5.45 8.36
CA ARG A 21 -1.54 -5.91 7.02
C ARG A 21 -2.81 -6.32 6.26
N PRO A 22 -3.06 -5.78 5.05
CA PRO A 22 -4.18 -6.22 4.22
C PRO A 22 -4.08 -7.71 3.90
N THR A 23 -5.21 -8.44 4.01
CA THR A 23 -5.30 -9.86 3.65
C THR A 23 -6.43 -10.05 2.64
N PHE A 24 -6.15 -10.69 1.51
CA PHE A 24 -7.13 -10.84 0.44
C PHE A 24 -7.62 -12.28 0.36
N THR A 25 -8.93 -12.48 0.20
CA THR A 25 -9.56 -13.80 0.04
C THR A 25 -9.67 -14.25 -1.42
N VAL A 26 -8.90 -13.60 -2.30
CA VAL A 26 -8.97 -13.70 -3.76
C VAL A 26 -7.62 -14.24 -4.26
N ASP A 27 -7.56 -14.72 -5.50
CA ASP A 27 -6.29 -15.22 -6.03
C ASP A 27 -5.25 -14.10 -6.21
N GLU A 28 -3.98 -14.45 -5.98
CA GLU A 28 -2.87 -13.51 -6.07
C GLU A 28 -2.76 -12.81 -7.43
N GLY A 29 -3.16 -13.47 -8.53
CA GLY A 29 -3.13 -12.90 -9.87
C GLY A 29 -4.19 -11.81 -10.10
N SER A 30 -5.31 -11.88 -9.39
CA SER A 30 -6.32 -10.82 -9.35
C SER A 30 -5.85 -9.63 -8.52
N VAL A 31 -5.19 -9.89 -7.37
CA VAL A 31 -4.57 -8.82 -6.56
C VAL A 31 -3.49 -8.10 -7.37
N PHE A 32 -2.57 -8.85 -7.98
CA PHE A 32 -1.52 -8.33 -8.84
C PHE A 32 -2.08 -7.37 -9.89
N ARG A 33 -3.09 -7.80 -10.67
CA ARG A 33 -3.66 -6.99 -11.75
C ARG A 33 -4.21 -5.66 -11.27
N VAL A 34 -4.93 -5.65 -10.14
CA VAL A 34 -5.52 -4.41 -9.61
C VAL A 34 -4.42 -3.44 -9.15
N PHE A 35 -3.39 -3.93 -8.48
CA PHE A 35 -2.32 -3.07 -7.97
C PHE A 35 -1.28 -2.70 -9.04
N ASP A 36 -1.09 -3.50 -10.09
CA ASP A 36 -0.22 -3.16 -11.23
C ASP A 36 -0.70 -1.92 -11.98
N GLU A 37 -2.02 -1.74 -12.08
CA GLU A 37 -2.62 -0.59 -12.78
C GLU A 37 -2.31 0.77 -12.14
N VAL A 38 -1.94 0.80 -10.86
CA VAL A 38 -1.57 2.03 -10.15
C VAL A 38 -0.07 2.31 -10.22
N PHE A 39 0.74 1.42 -10.80
CA PHE A 39 2.13 1.72 -11.14
C PHE A 39 2.19 2.19 -12.59
N THR A 40 2.86 3.32 -12.84
CA THR A 40 3.05 3.76 -14.23
C THR A 40 4.07 2.85 -14.96
N PHE A 41 4.19 2.86 -16.28
CA PHE A 41 5.08 1.90 -17.00
C PHE A 41 6.53 2.39 -17.18
N LYS A 42 6.87 3.55 -16.63
CA LYS A 42 8.20 4.16 -16.73
C LYS A 42 8.89 4.08 -15.37
N GLU A 43 9.41 2.90 -15.05
CA GLU A 43 10.40 2.66 -14.00
C GLU A 43 10.01 2.50 -12.50
N SER A 44 8.76 2.43 -12.03
CA SER A 44 7.82 3.53 -11.95
C SER A 44 7.40 3.81 -10.51
N PRO A 45 7.19 5.07 -10.17
CA PRO A 45 6.47 5.43 -8.95
C PRO A 45 4.99 5.07 -9.09
N VAL A 46 4.33 4.91 -7.95
CA VAL A 46 2.87 4.83 -7.91
C VAL A 46 2.26 6.09 -8.54
N ASP A 47 1.12 5.96 -9.21
CA ASP A 47 0.35 7.09 -9.72
C ASP A 47 0.08 8.08 -8.58
N ALA A 48 0.56 9.32 -8.73
CA ALA A 48 0.59 10.29 -7.65
C ALA A 48 -0.82 10.72 -7.20
N ASP A 49 -1.78 10.77 -8.13
CA ASP A 49 -3.15 11.17 -7.82
C ASP A 49 -3.93 10.03 -7.16
N TRP A 50 -3.69 8.79 -7.57
CA TRP A 50 -4.19 7.61 -6.86
C TRP A 50 -3.60 7.56 -5.46
N PHE A 51 -2.28 7.71 -5.32
CA PHE A 51 -1.62 7.62 -4.02
C PHE A 51 -2.11 8.70 -3.06
N ARG A 52 -2.26 9.94 -3.53
CA ARG A 52 -2.84 11.04 -2.72
C ARG A 52 -4.26 10.71 -2.25
N ARG A 53 -5.09 10.13 -3.12
CA ARG A 53 -6.45 9.68 -2.75
C ARG A 53 -6.42 8.54 -1.74
N PHE A 54 -5.52 7.58 -1.92
CA PHE A 54 -5.33 6.45 -1.02
C PHE A 54 -4.87 6.89 0.38
N GLN A 55 -3.91 7.83 0.46
CA GLN A 55 -3.46 8.45 1.70
C GLN A 55 -4.63 9.16 2.42
N SER A 56 -5.39 9.99 1.68
CA SER A 56 -6.56 10.69 2.23
C SER A 56 -7.60 9.70 2.74
N ARG A 57 -7.85 8.60 2.03
CA ARG A 57 -8.81 7.57 2.45
C ARG A 57 -8.40 6.88 3.76
N ILE A 58 -7.13 6.50 3.89
CA ILE A 58 -6.58 5.92 5.14
C ILE A 58 -6.72 6.91 6.32
N SER A 59 -6.40 8.18 6.07
CA SER A 59 -6.54 9.23 7.07
C SER A 59 -7.99 9.43 7.48
N GLU A 60 -8.93 9.44 6.54
CA GLU A 60 -10.37 9.57 6.80
C GLU A 60 -10.89 8.40 7.64
N LEU A 61 -10.62 7.16 7.22
CA LEU A 61 -11.05 5.93 7.91
C LEU A 61 -10.52 5.83 9.35
N SER A 62 -9.30 6.33 9.58
CA SER A 62 -8.69 6.33 10.92
C SER A 62 -9.08 7.54 11.79
N GLY A 63 -9.74 8.56 11.21
CA GLY A 63 -9.98 9.85 11.87
C GLY A 63 -8.69 10.66 12.09
N GLY A 64 -7.72 10.53 11.19
CA GLY A 64 -6.43 11.22 11.22
C GLY A 64 -5.36 10.57 12.11
N ARG A 65 -5.68 9.44 12.76
CA ARG A 65 -4.75 8.70 13.64
C ARG A 65 -3.69 7.91 12.89
N VAL A 66 -3.97 7.59 11.62
CA VAL A 66 -3.06 6.88 10.73
C VAL A 66 -2.76 7.71 9.51
N THR A 67 -1.48 7.86 9.20
CA THR A 67 -1.01 8.53 7.99
C THR A 67 -0.08 7.61 7.22
N LEU A 68 -0.12 7.70 5.89
CA LEU A 68 0.77 6.99 4.99
C LEU A 68 1.58 8.04 4.22
N THR A 69 2.90 7.89 4.15
CA THR A 69 3.80 8.83 3.46
C THR A 69 4.90 8.08 2.73
N LEU A 70 5.61 8.76 1.83
CA LEU A 70 6.83 8.20 1.23
C LEU A 70 7.94 8.14 2.29
N GLY A 71 8.62 7.00 2.36
CA GLY A 71 9.76 6.74 3.22
C GLY A 71 11.09 6.87 2.48
N ASP A 72 12.17 7.05 3.24
CA ASP A 72 13.53 6.94 2.70
C ASP A 72 13.89 5.45 2.57
N VAL A 73 14.12 4.99 1.34
CA VAL A 73 14.59 3.63 0.99
C VAL A 73 15.74 3.15 1.87
N ARG A 74 16.62 4.04 2.33
CA ARG A 74 17.78 3.68 3.16
C ARG A 74 17.38 3.17 4.55
N GLN A 75 16.17 3.47 5.00
CA GLN A 75 15.64 3.03 6.29
C GLN A 75 15.11 1.59 6.26
N PHE A 76 14.94 1.00 5.08
CA PHE A 76 14.39 -0.33 4.92
C PHE A 76 15.50 -1.38 4.85
N LYS A 77 15.31 -2.48 5.59
CA LYS A 77 16.17 -3.66 5.56
C LYS A 77 15.96 -4.42 4.27
N SER A 78 14.70 -4.61 3.90
CA SER A 78 14.31 -5.37 2.71
C SER A 78 14.39 -4.50 1.46
N ARG A 79 15.03 -5.04 0.42
CA ARG A 79 14.97 -4.47 -0.93
C ARG A 79 14.31 -5.48 -1.87
N VAL A 80 13.24 -5.04 -2.50
CA VAL A 80 12.52 -5.87 -3.48
C VAL A 80 13.09 -5.62 -4.87
N ARG A 81 13.09 -6.67 -5.70
CA ARG A 81 13.45 -6.57 -7.11
C ARG A 81 12.17 -6.25 -7.88
N GLY A 82 12.15 -5.13 -8.59
CA GLY A 82 11.01 -4.70 -9.39
C GLY A 82 10.38 -3.40 -8.88
N PRO A 83 9.23 -3.01 -9.45
CA PRO A 83 8.52 -1.80 -9.05
C PRO A 83 8.05 -1.89 -7.60
N ALA A 84 8.40 -0.89 -6.80
CA ALA A 84 7.92 -0.77 -5.44
C ALA A 84 8.06 0.66 -4.93
N GLU A 85 7.13 1.03 -4.07
CA GLU A 85 7.18 2.22 -3.24
C GLU A 85 7.52 1.87 -1.81
N TYR A 86 8.34 2.72 -1.20
CA TYR A 86 8.79 2.57 0.16
C TYR A 86 8.05 3.58 1.00
N LEU A 87 7.19 3.10 1.90
CA LEU A 87 6.19 3.89 2.59
C LEU A 87 6.39 3.85 4.12
N LEU A 88 6.05 4.94 4.78
CA LEU A 88 5.95 5.03 6.23
C LEU A 88 4.49 5.14 6.63
N LEU A 89 3.99 4.12 7.32
CA LEU A 89 2.67 4.10 7.94
C LEU A 89 2.82 4.51 9.41
N THR A 90 2.40 5.72 9.76
CA THR A 90 2.45 6.20 11.15
C THR A 90 1.13 5.94 11.84
N VAL A 91 1.14 5.12 12.89
CA VAL A 91 -0.05 4.75 13.68
C VAL A 91 0.14 5.27 15.10
N ASN A 92 -0.69 6.22 15.52
CA ASN A 92 -0.59 6.84 16.85
C ASN A 92 0.83 7.36 17.19
N GLY A 93 1.55 7.88 16.19
CA GLY A 93 2.92 8.40 16.32
C GLY A 93 4.04 7.36 16.17
N ILE A 94 3.72 6.08 16.00
CA ILE A 94 4.69 5.01 15.75
C ILE A 94 4.79 4.77 14.24
N ALA A 95 5.98 4.92 13.67
CA ALA A 95 6.21 4.68 12.24
C ALA A 95 6.51 3.21 11.96
N HIS A 96 5.75 2.63 11.02
CA HIS A 96 5.96 1.30 10.47
C HIS A 96 6.44 1.42 9.02
N ARG A 97 7.44 0.62 8.66
CA ARG A 97 7.98 0.56 7.31
C ARG A 97 7.16 -0.40 6.47
N VAL A 98 6.60 0.09 5.36
CA VAL A 98 5.75 -0.69 4.45
C VAL A 98 6.32 -0.60 3.04
N ILE A 99 6.56 -1.74 2.41
CA ILE A 99 6.91 -1.84 1.00
C ILE A 99 5.62 -2.13 0.25
N PHE A 100 5.30 -1.26 -0.71
CA PHE A 100 4.12 -1.37 -1.55
C PHE A 100 4.55 -1.70 -2.98
N GLY A 101 3.96 -2.72 -3.61
CA GLY A 101 4.26 -3.06 -4.99
C GLY A 101 3.16 -3.87 -5.66
N PRO A 102 3.21 -4.02 -6.98
CA PRO A 102 2.23 -4.81 -7.72
C PRO A 102 2.59 -6.28 -7.59
N TYR A 103 2.23 -6.87 -6.46
CA TYR A 103 2.51 -8.26 -6.11
C TYR A 103 1.23 -8.95 -5.64
N GLY A 104 1.23 -10.28 -5.57
CA GLY A 104 0.12 -11.04 -4.96
C GLY A 104 -0.15 -10.63 -3.51
N THR A 105 0.89 -10.19 -2.79
CA THR A 105 0.79 -9.52 -1.50
C THR A 105 1.35 -8.09 -1.63
N PRO A 106 0.50 -7.10 -1.96
CA PRO A 106 0.95 -5.78 -2.39
C PRO A 106 1.59 -4.96 -1.27
N PHE A 107 1.27 -5.23 0.00
CA PHE A 107 1.82 -4.53 1.16
C PHE A 107 2.60 -5.49 2.05
N SER A 108 3.92 -5.29 2.12
CA SER A 108 4.80 -6.02 3.03
C SER A 108 5.30 -5.08 4.13
N PHE A 109 5.22 -5.50 5.39
CA PHE A 109 5.75 -4.70 6.50
C PHE A 109 7.19 -5.14 6.74
N ASP A 110 8.11 -4.21 6.61
CA ASP A 110 9.54 -4.39 6.88
C ASP A 110 9.76 -4.21 8.38
N SER A 111 9.33 -5.20 9.15
CA SER A 111 9.58 -5.31 10.59
C SER A 111 11.00 -5.82 10.86
N ASP A 112 11.61 -5.34 11.94
CA ASP A 112 12.99 -5.64 12.31
C ASP A 112 13.30 -7.13 12.51
#